data_AF-A0A6G4ZRM8-F1
#
_entry.id   AF-A0A6G4ZRM8-F1
#
_cell.length_a   1.000
_cell.length_b   1.000
_cell.length_c   1.000
_cell.angle_alpha   90.00
_cell.angle_beta   90.00
_cell.angle_gamma   90.00
#
_symmetry.space_group_name_H-M   'P 1'
#
loop_
_entity.id
_entity.type
_entity.pdbx_description
1 polymer ?
#
loop_
_entity_poly.entity_id
_entity_poly.type
_entity_poly.pdbx_seq_one_letter_code
_entity_poly.pdbx_strand_id
1 'polypeptide(L)'
;MSKEKILITSGLPYANGPLHFGHIAGAYLPGDCYARFQRLMGRDVLYICGSDEFGVPITINAELAGRTPKEHVDIFHAINKAFFEKLA
;
A
#
# COMPACT_ATOMS: atom_id res chain seq x y z
N MET A 1 -18.06 -15.77 23.51
CA MET A 1 -16.79 -15.03 23.73
C MET A 1 -16.58 -14.10 22.55
N SER A 2 -16.27 -12.83 22.78
CA SER A 2 -15.93 -11.89 21.70
C SER A 2 -14.58 -12.27 21.10
N LYS A 3 -14.48 -12.34 19.77
CA LYS A 3 -13.18 -12.51 19.10
C LYS A 3 -12.29 -11.30 19.40
N GLU A 4 -11.02 -11.55 19.67
CA GLU A 4 -10.00 -10.50 19.79
C GLU A 4 -9.92 -9.73 18.47
N LYS A 5 -9.97 -8.39 18.54
CA LYS A 5 -9.93 -7.50 17.38
C LYS A 5 -8.53 -6.97 17.16
N ILE A 6 -7.99 -7.11 15.96
CA ILE A 6 -6.65 -6.66 15.60
C ILE A 6 -6.72 -5.75 14.37
N LEU A 7 -6.15 -4.56 14.51
CA LEU A 7 -5.87 -3.64 13.41
C LEU A 7 -4.40 -3.78 13.01
N ILE A 8 -4.14 -4.03 11.74
CA ILE A 8 -2.80 -4.10 11.14
C ILE A 8 -2.74 -3.00 10.07
N THR A 9 -1.61 -2.29 10.02
CA THR A 9 -1.33 -1.30 8.99
C THR A 9 0.08 -1.53 8.42
N SER A 10 0.27 -1.07 7.19
CA SER A 10 1.60 -0.95 6.57
C SER A 10 1.87 0.50 6.20
N GLY A 11 3.15 0.85 6.07
CA GLY A 11 3.54 2.16 5.55
C GLY A 11 2.88 2.42 4.20
N LEU A 12 2.34 3.61 4.01
CA LEU A 12 1.64 3.96 2.77
C LEU A 12 2.66 4.06 1.62
N PRO A 13 2.56 3.27 0.54
CA PRO A 13 3.40 3.44 -0.64
C PRO A 13 3.22 4.83 -1.25
N TYR A 14 4.34 5.51 -1.47
CA TYR A 14 4.37 6.83 -2.09
C TYR A 14 4.00 6.75 -3.59
N ALA A 15 2.92 7.42 -4.00
CA ALA A 15 2.35 7.35 -5.35
C ALA A 15 3.11 8.21 -6.37
N ASN A 16 4.43 8.05 -6.41
CA ASN A 16 5.36 8.79 -7.26
C ASN A 16 6.31 7.87 -8.05
N GLY A 17 6.04 6.57 -8.04
CA GLY A 17 6.86 5.56 -8.67
C GLY A 17 6.36 4.13 -8.41
N PRO A 18 6.85 3.14 -9.18
CA PRO A 18 6.53 1.74 -8.95
C PRO A 18 7.24 1.20 -7.70
N LEU A 19 6.64 0.20 -7.07
CA LEU A 19 7.25 -0.51 -5.95
C LEU A 19 8.35 -1.48 -6.42
N HIS A 20 9.39 -1.62 -5.59
CA HIS A 20 10.45 -2.61 -5.76
C HIS A 20 10.44 -3.62 -4.62
N PHE A 21 11.18 -4.72 -4.77
CA PHE A 21 11.22 -5.84 -3.82
C PHE A 21 11.45 -5.40 -2.37
N GLY A 22 12.38 -4.47 -2.13
CA GLY A 22 12.65 -3.95 -0.78
C GLY A 22 11.42 -3.40 -0.06
N HIS A 23 10.51 -2.73 -0.76
CA HIS A 23 9.26 -2.23 -0.17
C HIS A 23 8.35 -3.40 0.24
N ILE A 24 8.29 -4.44 -0.59
CA ILE A 24 7.47 -5.64 -0.37
C ILE A 24 7.96 -6.44 0.82
N ALA A 25 9.25 -6.76 0.81
CA ALA A 25 9.89 -7.49 1.89
C ALA A 25 9.86 -6.71 3.22
N GLY A 26 9.97 -5.38 3.16
CA GLY A 26 10.05 -4.54 4.36
C GLY A 26 8.71 -4.28 5.04
N ALA A 27 7.67 -3.93 4.28
CA ALA A 27 6.45 -3.35 4.87
C ALA A 27 5.17 -4.16 4.62
N TYR A 28 5.06 -4.85 3.48
CA TYR A 28 3.76 -5.40 3.05
C TYR A 28 3.67 -6.92 3.23
N LEU A 29 4.70 -7.67 2.85
CA LEU A 29 4.72 -9.12 2.99
C LEU A 29 4.66 -9.56 4.46
N PRO A 30 5.43 -8.97 5.41
CA PRO A 30 5.30 -9.34 6.81
C PRO A 30 3.90 -9.02 7.38
N GLY A 31 3.33 -7.87 7.00
CA GLY A 31 1.98 -7.45 7.41
C GLY A 31 0.90 -8.40 6.91
N ASP A 32 0.97 -8.83 5.65
CA ASP A 32 0.03 -9.80 5.08
C ASP A 32 0.15 -11.19 5.72
N CYS A 33 1.38 -11.69 5.88
CA CYS A 33 1.65 -12.95 6.57
C CYS A 33 1.07 -12.96 7.99
N TYR A 34 1.29 -11.88 8.75
CA TYR A 34 0.76 -11.75 10.09
C TYR A 34 -0.77 -11.64 10.10
N ALA A 35 -1.36 -10.87 9.18
CA ALA A 35 -2.81 -10.75 9.06
C ALA A 35 -3.47 -12.12 8.78
N ARG A 36 -2.90 -12.90 7.85
CA ARG A 36 -3.37 -14.26 7.53
C ARG A 36 -3.22 -15.20 8.72
N PHE A 37 -2.08 -15.17 9.42
CA PHE A 37 -1.87 -15.94 10.64
C PHE A 37 -2.92 -15.62 11.71
N GLN A 38 -3.19 -14.34 11.99
CA GLN A 38 -4.17 -13.96 13.00
C GLN A 38 -5.60 -14.36 12.63
N ARG A 39 -5.96 -14.31 11.35
CA ARG A 39 -7.24 -14.83 10.84
C ARG A 39 -7.36 -16.35 11.06
N LEU A 40 -6.28 -17.11 10.79
CA LEU A 40 -6.24 -18.56 11.04
C LEU A 40 -6.37 -18.90 12.52
N MET A 41 -5.86 -18.05 13.42
CA MET A 41 -6.04 -18.18 14.87
C MET A 41 -7.45 -17.80 15.37
N GLY A 42 -8.39 -17.50 14.46
CA GLY A 42 -9.79 -17.21 14.79
C GLY A 42 -10.06 -15.78 15.26
N ARG A 43 -9.10 -14.87 15.10
CA ARG A 43 -9.21 -13.45 15.49
C ARG A 43 -9.96 -12.63 14.43
N ASP A 44 -10.51 -11.50 14.84
CA ASP A 44 -11.17 -10.51 13.96
C ASP A 44 -10.13 -9.49 13.49
N VAL A 45 -9.75 -9.52 12.21
CA VAL A 45 -8.56 -8.81 11.69
C VAL A 45 -8.92 -7.86 10.56
N LEU A 46 -8.68 -6.57 10.77
CA LEU A 46 -8.65 -5.56 9.72
C LEU A 46 -7.18 -5.24 9.37
N TYR A 47 -6.78 -5.54 8.14
CA TYR A 47 -5.49 -5.13 7.58
C TYR A 47 -5.74 -4.08 6.50
N ILE A 48 -5.21 -2.88 6.68
CA ILE A 48 -5.45 -1.74 5.79
C ILE A 48 -4.16 -1.03 5.38
N CYS A 49 -4.11 -0.60 4.13
CA CYS A 49 -3.06 0.22 3.55
C CYS A 49 -3.70 1.11 2.45
N GLY A 50 -2.92 2.00 1.83
CA GLY A 50 -3.39 2.94 0.83
C GLY A 50 -2.22 3.68 0.18
N SER A 51 -2.50 4.56 -0.77
CA SER A 51 -1.46 5.37 -1.40
C SER A 51 -1.20 6.64 -0.60
N ASP A 52 0.07 7.03 -0.46
CA ASP A 52 0.44 8.38 -0.05
C ASP A 52 0.60 9.26 -1.31
N GLU A 53 -0.25 10.27 -1.43
CA GLU A 53 -0.52 11.00 -2.67
C GLU A 53 -0.10 12.48 -2.61
N PHE A 54 0.45 12.94 -1.50
CA PHE A 54 0.83 14.35 -1.32
C PHE A 54 2.34 14.56 -1.25
N GLY A 55 2.78 15.80 -1.48
CA GLY A 55 4.16 16.23 -1.30
C GLY A 55 4.83 16.79 -2.54
N VAL A 56 5.87 17.60 -2.31
CA VAL A 56 6.64 18.30 -3.35
C VAL A 56 7.22 17.36 -4.42
N PRO A 57 7.71 16.15 -4.09
CA PRO A 57 8.23 15.24 -5.12
C PRO A 57 7.17 14.84 -6.16
N ILE A 58 5.91 14.65 -5.76
CA ILE A 58 4.81 14.34 -6.68
C ILE A 58 4.53 15.54 -7.59
N THR A 59 4.48 16.75 -7.05
CA THR A 59 4.22 17.94 -7.86
C THR A 59 5.32 18.19 -8.89
N ILE A 60 6.60 18.02 -8.49
CA ILE A 60 7.74 18.16 -9.40
C ILE A 60 7.68 17.11 -10.51
N ASN A 61 7.47 15.84 -10.17
CA ASN A 61 7.45 14.78 -11.17
C ASN A 61 6.17 14.79 -12.04
N ALA A 62 5.07 15.36 -11.54
CA ALA A 62 3.88 15.62 -12.34
C ALA A 62 4.16 16.68 -13.41
N GLU A 63 4.76 17.80 -13.01
CA GLU A 63 5.17 18.87 -13.93
C GLU A 63 6.17 18.37 -14.99
N LEU A 64 7.23 17.66 -14.57
CA LEU A 64 8.21 17.07 -15.49
C LEU A 64 7.60 16.08 -16.50
N ALA A 65 6.51 15.41 -16.11
CA ALA A 65 5.79 14.48 -16.96
C ALA A 65 4.62 15.12 -17.74
N GLY A 66 4.45 16.44 -17.67
CA GLY A 66 3.40 17.17 -18.39
C GLY A 66 1.96 16.82 -17.95
N ARG A 67 1.76 16.46 -16.67
CA ARG A 67 0.47 16.04 -16.11
C ARG A 67 0.14 16.78 -14.81
N THR A 68 -1.13 16.79 -14.42
CA THR A 68 -1.54 17.29 -13.10
C THR A 68 -1.08 16.34 -11.98
N PRO A 69 -0.92 16.81 -10.74
CA PRO A 69 -0.62 15.94 -9.60
C PRO A 69 -1.64 14.82 -9.41
N LYS A 70 -2.93 15.10 -9.67
CA LYS A 70 -3.99 14.08 -9.60
C LYS A 70 -3.78 12.96 -10.62
N GLU A 71 -3.58 13.29 -11.89
CA GLU A 71 -3.30 12.29 -12.92
C GLU A 71 -2.02 11.50 -12.61
N HIS A 72 -1.03 12.16 -12.02
CA HIS A 72 0.21 11.52 -11.59
C HIS A 72 -0.03 10.42 -10.56
N VAL A 73 -0.73 10.74 -9.47
CA VAL A 73 -1.00 9.78 -8.40
C VAL A 73 -1.99 8.70 -8.83
N ASP A 74 -2.99 9.03 -9.65
CA ASP A 74 -3.97 8.06 -10.17
C ASP A 74 -3.27 6.94 -10.97
N ILE A 75 -2.26 7.29 -11.78
CA ILE A 75 -1.45 6.33 -12.53
C ILE A 75 -0.68 5.40 -11.58
N PHE A 76 0.04 5.95 -10.61
CA PHE A 76 0.88 5.14 -9.72
C PHE A 76 0.06 4.37 -8.69
N HIS A 77 -1.08 4.89 -8.25
CA HIS A 77 -2.05 4.15 -7.45
C HIS A 77 -2.52 2.90 -8.21
N ALA A 78 -2.95 3.04 -9.47
CA ALA A 78 -3.40 1.91 -10.28
C ALA A 78 -2.29 0.86 -10.49
N ILE A 79 -1.06 1.30 -10.78
CA ILE A 79 0.10 0.40 -10.95
C ILE A 79 0.39 -0.36 -9.65
N ASN A 80 0.47 0.34 -8.52
CA ASN A 80 0.81 -0.26 -7.24
C ASN A 80 -0.30 -1.20 -6.74
N LYS A 81 -1.57 -0.82 -6.94
CA LYS A 81 -2.72 -1.69 -6.64
C LYS A 81 -2.67 -2.98 -7.46
N ALA A 82 -2.50 -2.87 -8.79
CA ALA A 82 -2.41 -4.04 -9.66
C ALA A 82 -1.20 -4.92 -9.32
N PHE A 83 -0.11 -4.34 -8.84
CA PHE A 83 1.04 -5.08 -8.35
C PHE A 83 0.72 -5.88 -7.07
N PHE A 84 0.07 -5.28 -6.08
CA PHE A 84 -0.36 -5.99 -4.87
C PHE A 84 -1.37 -7.11 -5.16
N GLU A 85 -2.31 -6.89 -6.09
CA GLU A 85 -3.29 -7.92 -6.50
C GLU A 85 -2.63 -9.16 -7.11
N LYS A 86 -1.46 -9.02 -7.74
CA LYS A 86 -0.69 -10.16 -8.28
C LYS A 86 0.06 -10.96 -7.22
N LEU A 87 0.24 -10.41 -6.02
CA LEU A 87 0.97 -11.07 -4.91
C LEU A 87 0.05 -11.83 -3.95
N ALA A 88 -1.26 -11.57 -4.00
CA ALA A 88 -2.25 -12.06 -3.04
C ALA A 88 -2.79 -13.46 -3.36
#